data_AF-A0A356R6W8-F1
#
_entry.id   AF-A0A356R6W8-F1
#
_cell.length_a   1.000
_cell.length_b   1.000
_cell.length_c   1.000
_cell.angle_alpha   90.00
_cell.angle_beta   90.00
_cell.angle_gamma   90.00
#
_symmetry.space_group_name_H-M   'P 1'
#
loop_
_entity.id
_entity.type
_entity.pdbx_description
1 polymer ?
#
loop_
_entity_poly.entity_id
_entity_poly.type
_entity_poly.pdbx_seq_one_letter_code
_entity_poly.pdbx_strand_id
1 'polypeptide(L)'
;MNGKPTKPVARTTVEGLLKPEFKPNLLPQSYYFCNAPDCDIVYVSEGEDHLVTKDMLIVRVGIKETEDPIPLCYCFGFERADVQEDIRRKNRTDIEIIIRQRVKAKECWCEKANPSGGCCLGEVTKAIKEAKVLRGQGSL
;
A
#
# COMPACT_ATOMS: atom_id res chain seq x y z
N MET A 1 -10.78 -8.26 -14.80
CA MET A 1 -10.66 -7.51 -13.52
C MET A 1 -11.98 -7.63 -12.76
N ASN A 2 -11.99 -8.20 -11.55
CA ASN A 2 -13.20 -8.26 -10.71
C ASN A 2 -13.48 -6.86 -10.15
N GLY A 3 -14.32 -6.09 -10.86
CA GLY A 3 -14.67 -4.69 -10.55
C GLY A 3 -13.71 -3.70 -11.22
N LYS A 4 -14.26 -2.79 -12.04
CA LYS A 4 -13.46 -1.67 -12.59
C LYS A 4 -12.99 -0.79 -11.42
N PRO A 5 -11.68 -0.53 -11.29
CA PRO A 5 -11.18 0.47 -10.36
C PRO A 5 -11.92 1.80 -10.60
N THR A 6 -12.50 2.38 -9.56
CA THR A 6 -13.46 3.48 -9.72
C THR A 6 -12.80 4.84 -9.91
N LYS A 7 -11.49 4.96 -9.64
CA LYS A 7 -10.70 6.20 -9.80
C LYS A 7 -9.28 5.89 -10.29
N PRO A 8 -8.74 6.70 -11.23
CA PRO A 8 -7.35 6.59 -11.63
C PRO A 8 -6.42 7.04 -10.51
N VAL A 9 -5.21 6.48 -10.51
CA VAL A 9 -4.09 6.93 -9.68
C VAL A 9 -3.44 8.13 -10.35
N ALA A 10 -2.98 9.11 -9.57
CA ALA A 10 -2.28 10.24 -10.13
C ALA A 10 -1.01 9.79 -10.87
N ARG A 11 -0.76 10.36 -12.05
CA ARG A 11 0.41 10.02 -12.86
C ARG A 11 1.72 10.20 -12.09
N THR A 12 1.79 11.23 -11.26
CA THR A 12 2.93 11.52 -10.37
C THR A 12 3.20 10.42 -9.35
N THR A 13 2.19 9.67 -8.91
CA THR A 13 2.36 8.48 -8.05
C THR A 13 3.05 7.36 -8.84
N VAL A 14 2.51 7.04 -10.03
CA VAL A 14 3.02 5.95 -10.86
C VAL A 14 4.46 6.23 -11.28
N GLU A 15 4.73 7.42 -11.81
CA GLU A 15 6.08 7.87 -12.21
C GLU A 15 7.03 7.97 -11.01
N GLY A 16 6.53 8.39 -9.85
CA GLY A 16 7.33 8.53 -8.63
C GLY A 16 7.79 7.18 -8.08
N LEU A 17 6.96 6.14 -8.23
CA LEU A 17 7.22 4.81 -7.69
C LEU A 17 7.87 3.85 -8.69
N LEU A 18 7.86 4.14 -9.99
CA LEU A 18 8.58 3.34 -10.98
C LEU A 18 10.10 3.45 -10.80
N LYS A 19 10.79 2.32 -10.95
CA LYS A 19 12.26 2.32 -11.06
C LYS A 19 12.67 3.11 -12.32
N PRO A 20 13.81 3.84 -12.27
CA PRO A 20 14.22 4.74 -13.36
C PRO A 20 14.24 4.10 -14.75
N GLU A 21 14.66 2.83 -14.85
CA GLU A 21 14.78 2.07 -16.10
C GLU A 21 13.43 1.80 -16.78
N PHE A 22 12.31 1.82 -16.04
CA PHE A 22 10.98 1.59 -16.59
C PHE A 22 10.24 2.89 -16.95
N LYS A 23 10.69 4.04 -16.44
CA LYS A 23 10.01 5.34 -16.69
C LYS A 23 9.90 5.72 -18.17
N PRO A 24 10.90 5.48 -19.04
CA PRO A 24 10.79 5.81 -20.46
C PRO A 24 9.66 5.06 -21.20
N ASN A 25 9.22 3.92 -20.66
CA ASN A 25 8.19 3.08 -21.28
C ASN A 25 6.76 3.43 -20.79
N LEU A 26 6.62 4.35 -19.84
CA LEU A 26 5.31 4.69 -19.28
C LEU A 26 4.46 5.43 -20.32
N LEU A 27 3.32 4.84 -20.69
CA LEU A 27 2.42 5.41 -21.69
C LEU A 27 1.71 6.68 -21.18
N PRO A 28 1.31 7.62 -22.07
CA PRO A 28 0.55 8.81 -21.73
C PRO A 28 -0.94 8.50 -21.46
N GLN A 29 -1.22 7.51 -20.61
CA GLN A 29 -2.57 7.04 -20.28
C GLN A 29 -2.89 7.20 -18.79
N SER A 30 -4.18 7.11 -18.45
CA SER A 30 -4.63 6.91 -17.07
C SER A 30 -4.25 5.51 -16.59
N TYR A 31 -3.84 5.41 -15.33
CA TYR A 31 -3.51 4.13 -14.69
C TYR A 31 -4.40 3.90 -13.49
N TYR A 32 -4.74 2.63 -13.27
CA TYR A 32 -5.59 2.19 -12.19
C TYR A 32 -4.86 1.18 -11.31
N PHE A 33 -5.01 1.33 -9.99
CA PHE A 33 -4.43 0.40 -9.04
C PHE A 33 -5.17 -0.94 -9.06
N CYS A 34 -4.43 -2.03 -9.24
CA CYS A 34 -4.96 -3.39 -9.09
C CYS A 34 -4.89 -3.80 -7.62
N ASN A 35 -6.04 -3.96 -6.97
CA ASN A 35 -6.15 -4.30 -5.56
C ASN A 35 -6.25 -5.82 -5.28
N ALA A 36 -6.17 -6.67 -6.30
CA ALA A 36 -6.21 -8.12 -6.12
C ALA A 36 -4.90 -8.59 -5.44
N PRO A 37 -4.93 -9.27 -4.28
CA PRO A 37 -3.70 -9.63 -3.56
C PRO A 37 -2.86 -10.67 -4.31
N ASP A 38 -3.51 -11.62 -4.98
CA ASP A 38 -2.87 -12.78 -5.62
C ASP A 38 -2.38 -12.51 -7.05
N CYS A 39 -1.91 -11.30 -7.34
CA CYS A 39 -1.30 -10.98 -8.64
C CYS A 39 -0.21 -9.91 -8.55
N ASP A 40 0.82 -10.05 -9.40
CA ASP A 40 1.96 -9.13 -9.44
C ASP A 40 1.66 -7.80 -10.14
N ILE A 41 0.50 -7.67 -10.79
CA ILE A 41 0.10 -6.42 -11.45
C ILE A 41 -0.24 -5.39 -10.38
N VAL A 42 0.40 -4.22 -10.43
CA VAL A 42 0.15 -3.07 -9.55
C VAL A 42 -0.67 -2.01 -10.26
N TYR A 43 -0.34 -1.67 -11.50
CA TYR A 43 -1.10 -0.72 -12.31
C TYR A 43 -1.51 -1.31 -13.66
N VAL A 44 -2.72 -0.95 -14.09
CA VAL A 44 -3.27 -1.27 -15.42
C VAL A 44 -3.64 0.03 -16.10
N SER A 45 -3.21 0.22 -17.35
CA SER A 45 -3.63 1.37 -18.15
C SER A 45 -5.13 1.30 -18.47
N GLU A 46 -5.75 2.44 -18.80
CA GLU A 46 -7.17 2.51 -19.20
C GLU A 46 -7.50 1.58 -20.38
N GLY A 47 -6.58 1.42 -21.33
CA GLY A 47 -6.73 0.51 -22.47
C GLY A 47 -6.37 -0.95 -22.18
N GLU A 48 -5.93 -1.28 -20.96
CA GLU A 48 -5.39 -2.60 -20.56
C GLU A 48 -4.21 -3.10 -21.42
N ASP A 49 -3.59 -2.21 -22.21
CA ASP A 49 -2.48 -2.46 -23.13
C ASP A 49 -1.09 -2.29 -22.47
N HIS A 50 -1.05 -1.77 -21.24
CA HIS A 50 0.17 -1.58 -20.48
C HIS A 50 -0.03 -1.95 -19.01
N LEU A 51 0.83 -2.85 -18.53
CA LEU A 51 0.82 -3.36 -17.17
C LEU A 51 2.10 -2.93 -16.46
N VAL A 52 1.97 -2.48 -15.21
CA VAL A 52 3.10 -2.25 -14.31
C VAL A 52 3.04 -3.31 -13.22
N THR A 53 4.11 -4.07 -13.06
CA THR A 53 4.23 -5.15 -12.08
C THR A 53 5.07 -4.74 -10.87
N LYS A 54 4.96 -5.48 -9.76
CA LYS A 54 5.64 -5.19 -8.48
C LYS A 54 7.14 -4.95 -8.63
N ASP A 55 7.80 -5.75 -9.46
CA ASP A 55 9.24 -5.70 -9.73
C ASP A 55 9.67 -4.44 -10.48
N MET A 56 8.74 -3.70 -11.09
CA MET A 56 9.00 -2.41 -11.72
C MET A 56 8.99 -1.23 -10.74
N LEU A 57 8.55 -1.43 -9.49
CA LEU A 57 8.46 -0.37 -8.48
C LEU A 57 9.71 -0.31 -7.58
N ILE A 58 10.01 0.88 -7.05
CA ILE A 58 11.06 1.12 -6.05
C ILE A 58 10.63 0.73 -4.63
N VAL A 59 9.36 0.36 -4.43
CA VAL A 59 8.78 -0.06 -3.15
C VAL A 59 8.09 -1.42 -3.30
N ARG A 60 8.07 -2.21 -2.22
CA ARG A 60 7.16 -3.36 -2.11
C ARG A 60 5.73 -2.89 -1.96
N VAL A 61 4.77 -3.65 -2.47
CA VAL A 61 3.35 -3.27 -2.42
C VAL A 61 2.64 -4.14 -1.40
N GLY A 62 2.38 -3.59 -0.20
CA GLY A 62 1.91 -4.36 0.95
C GLY A 62 0.76 -5.34 0.68
N ILE A 63 -0.29 -4.92 -0.02
CA ILE A 63 -1.42 -5.82 -0.33
C ILE A 63 -1.07 -7.00 -1.25
N LYS A 64 0.11 -6.98 -1.87
CA LYS A 64 0.64 -8.00 -2.78
C LYS A 64 1.71 -8.87 -2.13
N GLU A 65 2.06 -8.62 -0.87
CA GLU A 65 3.07 -9.38 -0.15
C GLU A 65 2.41 -10.36 0.82
N THR A 66 3.01 -11.54 0.97
CA THR A 66 2.66 -12.54 1.99
C THR A 66 3.73 -12.64 3.08
N GLU A 67 4.96 -12.25 2.74
CA GLU A 67 6.14 -12.29 3.59
C GLU A 67 6.67 -10.88 3.88
N ASP A 68 7.28 -10.73 5.05
CA ASP A 68 7.83 -9.46 5.48
C ASP A 68 9.03 -9.02 4.61
N PRO A 69 9.23 -7.71 4.41
CA PRO A 69 8.40 -6.63 4.94
C PRO A 69 7.08 -6.46 4.16
N ILE A 70 5.99 -6.23 4.88
CA ILE A 70 4.66 -5.88 4.35
C ILE A 70 4.35 -4.42 4.72
N PRO A 71 4.61 -3.46 3.81
CA PRO A 71 4.39 -2.05 4.09
C PRO A 71 2.91 -1.70 4.27
N LEU A 72 2.61 -0.92 5.31
CA LEU A 72 1.26 -0.39 5.56
C LEU A 72 1.23 1.13 5.33
N CYS A 73 2.20 1.87 5.88
CA CYS A 73 2.28 3.33 5.76
C CYS A 73 3.61 3.76 5.13
N TYR A 74 3.59 3.99 3.81
CA TYR A 74 4.75 4.45 3.05
C TYR A 74 5.28 5.83 3.45
N CYS A 75 4.45 6.67 4.06
CA CYS A 75 4.88 8.01 4.50
C CYS A 75 5.74 7.96 5.75
N PHE A 76 5.47 7.01 6.65
CA PHE A 76 6.03 7.00 8.00
C PHE A 76 6.75 5.68 8.34
N GLY A 77 6.86 4.77 7.37
CA GLY A 77 7.64 3.54 7.48
C GLY A 77 7.01 2.46 8.37
N PHE A 78 5.70 2.50 8.60
CA PHE A 78 5.03 1.44 9.37
C PHE A 78 4.71 0.23 8.50
N GLU A 79 5.01 -0.94 9.04
CA GLU A 79 4.80 -2.25 8.43
C GLU A 79 3.89 -3.12 9.29
N ARG A 80 3.42 -4.23 8.72
CA ARG A 80 2.56 -5.19 9.43
C ARG A 80 3.24 -5.75 10.68
N ALA A 81 4.54 -5.99 10.63
CA ALA A 81 5.32 -6.48 11.76
C ALA A 81 5.26 -5.53 12.97
N ASP A 82 5.28 -4.21 12.76
CA ASP A 82 5.17 -3.22 13.85
C ASP A 82 3.83 -3.35 14.59
N VAL A 83 2.74 -3.48 13.83
CA VAL A 83 1.39 -3.66 14.38
C VAL A 83 1.30 -4.98 15.16
N GLN A 84 1.79 -6.06 14.56
CA GLN A 84 1.78 -7.39 15.20
C GLN A 84 2.58 -7.37 16.50
N GLU A 85 3.75 -6.74 16.51
CA GLU A 85 4.61 -6.67 17.69
C GLU A 85 3.97 -5.88 18.83
N ASP A 86 3.39 -4.73 18.54
CA ASP A 86 2.64 -3.94 19.52
C ASP A 86 1.46 -4.74 20.10
N ILE A 87 0.67 -5.39 19.23
CA ILE A 87 -0.46 -6.20 19.67
C ILE A 87 0.00 -7.41 20.49
N ARG A 88 1.06 -8.11 20.09
CA ARG A 88 1.63 -9.25 20.82
C ARG A 88 2.07 -8.84 22.23
N ARG A 89 2.82 -7.74 22.36
CA ARG A 89 3.35 -7.28 23.66
C ARG A 89 2.32 -6.60 24.55
N LYS A 90 1.47 -5.73 23.99
CA LYS A 90 0.67 -4.76 24.77
C LYS A 90 -0.84 -4.93 24.63
N ASN A 91 -1.29 -5.80 23.72
CA ASN A 91 -2.70 -5.94 23.31
C ASN A 91 -3.31 -4.67 22.70
N ARG A 92 -2.47 -3.73 22.29
CA ARG A 92 -2.85 -2.46 21.68
C ARG A 92 -1.69 -1.93 20.84
N THR A 93 -2.00 -1.07 19.89
CA THR A 93 -1.02 -0.28 19.14
C THR A 93 -1.48 1.16 19.06
N ASP A 94 -0.52 2.08 19.08
CA ASP A 94 -0.77 3.51 18.92
C ASP A 94 -0.46 3.97 17.47
N ILE A 95 -0.06 3.06 16.57
CA ILE A 95 0.34 3.35 15.18
C ILE A 95 -0.74 4.11 14.42
N GLU A 96 -2.01 3.66 14.49
CA GLU A 96 -3.11 4.36 13.83
C GLU A 96 -3.27 5.79 14.34
N ILE A 97 -3.11 6.00 15.66
CA ILE A 97 -3.21 7.32 16.30
C ILE A 97 -2.09 8.22 15.80
N ILE A 98 -0.85 7.72 15.79
CA ILE A 98 0.33 8.44 15.29
C ILE A 98 0.11 8.86 13.83
N ILE A 99 -0.33 7.93 12.97
CA ILE A 99 -0.60 8.23 11.56
C ILE A 99 -1.68 9.30 11.43
N ARG A 100 -2.80 9.20 12.16
CA ARG A 100 -3.89 10.20 12.13
C ARG A 100 -3.41 11.59 12.54
N GLN A 101 -2.58 11.68 13.58
CA GLN A 101 -2.02 12.95 14.04
C GLN A 101 -1.14 13.59 12.96
N ARG A 102 -0.24 12.82 12.35
CA ARG A 102 0.67 13.31 11.31
C ARG A 102 -0.05 13.64 10.00
N VAL A 103 -1.10 12.89 9.64
CA VAL A 103 -2.00 13.24 8.52
C VAL A 103 -2.71 14.57 8.79
N LYS A 104 -3.24 14.78 10.00
CA LYS A 104 -3.88 16.04 10.39
C LYS A 104 -2.90 17.22 10.36
N ALA A 105 -1.64 16.97 10.71
CA ALA A 105 -0.55 17.93 10.60
C ALA A 105 -0.06 18.17 9.15
N LYS A 106 -0.66 17.52 8.15
CA LYS A 106 -0.29 17.60 6.72
C LYS A 106 1.14 17.13 6.43
N GLU A 107 1.64 16.18 7.21
CA GLU A 107 3.00 15.61 7.05
C GLU A 107 3.03 14.37 6.14
N CYS A 108 1.88 13.92 5.64
CA CYS A 108 1.79 12.75 4.78
C CYS A 108 1.89 13.11 3.29
N TRP A 109 2.38 12.15 2.51
CA TRP A 109 2.55 12.23 1.07
C TRP A 109 1.83 11.06 0.38
N CYS A 110 0.71 10.60 0.92
CA CYS A 110 0.02 9.36 0.50
C CYS A 110 -0.23 9.31 -1.01
N GLU A 111 -0.65 10.43 -1.59
CA GLU A 111 -0.93 10.56 -3.03
C GLU A 111 0.32 10.38 -3.91
N LYS A 112 1.53 10.38 -3.35
CA LYS A 112 2.80 10.15 -4.08
C LYS A 112 3.51 8.87 -3.65
N ALA A 113 3.46 8.57 -2.36
CA ALA A 113 4.24 7.50 -1.75
C ALA A 113 3.49 6.17 -1.65
N ASN A 114 2.15 6.18 -1.59
CA ASN A 114 1.36 4.96 -1.50
C ASN A 114 1.02 4.47 -2.92
N PRO A 115 1.34 3.21 -3.29
CA PRO A 115 0.99 2.66 -4.60
C PRO A 115 -0.49 2.83 -4.98
N SER A 116 -1.42 2.79 -4.03
CA SER A 116 -2.84 3.00 -4.35
C SER A 116 -3.22 4.45 -4.66
N GLY A 117 -2.31 5.41 -4.42
CA GLY A 117 -2.60 6.85 -4.44
C GLY A 117 -3.49 7.32 -3.28
N GLY A 118 -3.91 6.42 -2.39
CA GLY A 118 -4.85 6.70 -1.29
C GLY A 118 -4.21 6.73 0.09
N CYS A 119 -4.99 7.17 1.09
CA CYS A 119 -4.56 7.16 2.49
C CYS A 119 -4.39 5.73 3.03
N CYS A 120 -3.27 5.47 3.71
CA CYS A 120 -2.94 4.16 4.30
C CYS A 120 -3.83 3.71 5.46
N LEU A 121 -4.61 4.61 6.07
CA LEU A 121 -5.36 4.32 7.30
C LEU A 121 -6.34 3.15 7.16
N GLY A 122 -6.89 2.91 5.98
CA GLY A 122 -7.73 1.75 5.70
C GLY A 122 -6.98 0.42 5.91
N GLU A 123 -5.81 0.29 5.28
CA GLU A 123 -4.96 -0.90 5.41
C GLU A 123 -4.40 -1.07 6.83
N VAL A 124 -4.00 0.04 7.49
CA VAL A 124 -3.55 0.00 8.88
C VAL A 124 -4.67 -0.49 9.80
N THR A 125 -5.89 0.02 9.64
CA THR A 125 -7.05 -0.41 10.45
C THR A 125 -7.35 -1.90 10.24
N LYS A 126 -7.24 -2.38 8.99
CA LYS A 126 -7.41 -3.80 8.65
C LYS A 126 -6.35 -4.66 9.33
N ALA A 127 -5.08 -4.29 9.22
CA ALA A 127 -3.97 -5.02 9.86
C ALA A 127 -4.10 -5.10 11.39
N ILE A 128 -4.57 -4.03 12.04
CA ILE A 128 -4.84 -4.04 13.50
C ILE A 128 -5.92 -5.05 13.87
N LYS A 129 -7.01 -5.12 13.10
CA LYS A 129 -8.09 -6.09 13.33
C LYS A 129 -7.58 -7.52 13.17
N GLU A 130 -6.85 -7.78 12.09
CA GLU A 130 -6.26 -9.09 11.81
C GLU A 130 -5.28 -9.53 12.90
N ALA A 131 -4.38 -8.65 13.35
CA ALA A 131 -3.46 -8.93 14.44
C ALA A 131 -4.20 -9.27 15.75
N LYS A 132 -5.28 -8.56 16.09
CA LYS A 132 -6.08 -8.90 17.28
C LYS A 132 -6.73 -10.28 17.18
N VAL A 133 -7.23 -10.65 16.00
CA VAL A 133 -7.79 -11.99 15.76
C VAL A 133 -6.70 -13.06 15.93
N LEU A 134 -5.53 -12.87 15.31
CA LEU A 134 -4.40 -13.80 15.44
C LEU A 134 -3.94 -13.94 16.90
N ARG A 135 -3.88 -12.84 17.66
CA ARG A 135 -3.58 -12.88 19.10
C ARG A 135 -4.57 -13.74 19.86
N GLY A 136 -5.87 -13.55 19.62
CA GLY A 136 -6.95 -14.29 20.28
C GLY A 136 -6.91 -15.79 19.99
N GLN A 137 -6.28 -16.17 18.88
CA GLN A 137 -6.06 -17.57 18.47
C GLN A 137 -4.71 -18.15 18.95
N GLY A 138 -3.85 -17.34 19.59
CA GLY A 138 -2.50 -17.76 19.98
C GLY A 138 -1.51 -17.87 18.81
N SER A 139 -1.82 -17.24 17.67
CA SER A 139 -1.05 -17.31 16.41
C SER A 139 -0.19 -16.07 16.15
N LEU A 140 0.18 -15.32 17.21
CA LEU A 140 1.11 -14.18 17.20
C LEU A 140 2.27 -14.38 18.15
#